data_AF-A0A8C9V3M1-F1
#
_entry.id   AF-A0A8C9V3M1-F1
#
_cell.length_a   1.000
_cell.length_b   1.000
_cell.length_c   1.000
_cell.angle_alpha   90.00
_cell.angle_beta   90.00
_cell.angle_gamma   90.00
#
_symmetry.space_group_name_H-M   'P 1'
#
loop_
_entity.id
_entity.type
_entity.pdbx_description
1 polymer ?
#
loop_
_entity_poly.entity_id
_entity_poly.type
_entity_poly.pdbx_seq_one_letter_code
_entity_poly.pdbx_strand_id
1 'polypeptide(L)'
;MCSSAVFICLSWSPVYPIDRFTASSLQRTGLLCHNLCLQAFKNHGRVSISEERRPVSRRILARFVQLLCTMPSLSVTRRHHYLALSQGDSVQVTYVWIDGTGESLRCKTRTLEQEPKDLEDVPEWNFDGSSTYQAEGCDSDVCLLPVRMFRDPFTCDPNKLVLCEVLHYNRKPAESNRRASCRKVMEDVRDLKLWFGMEQEYTLLGFDGHPYSWPQNGFPRRQGPYYCSVGADRAFGRDIADCHYRACLYAGIKIAGTNAEVMPSQWEFQVGPCEGLELADQLWMARFLLHRVCEDFGVLVTLDPKPMTGDWNGAGCHTNVSTEATRAEGGLRHIEEAVEKLRRRHVRHIGVYDPHGGQDNVRRLTGLHETSSIHDFTAVVAHRGASIRIPRHVNQEGRGYFEDRRPAANCDPYAVSEAIARTCFLEGDTGEEKST
;
A
#
# COMPACT_ATOMS: atom_id res chain seq x y z
N MET A 1 -23.51 47.67 6.50
CA MET A 1 -22.64 48.46 5.60
C MET A 1 -21.40 47.60 5.34
N CYS A 2 -21.47 46.66 4.38
CA CYS A 2 -20.91 46.77 3.00
C CYS A 2 -19.45 47.25 3.02
N SER A 3 -18.45 46.50 2.52
CA SER A 3 -18.44 45.80 1.24
C SER A 3 -17.39 44.67 1.13
N SER A 4 -17.83 43.61 0.46
CA SER A 4 -17.16 42.81 -0.58
C SER A 4 -15.67 42.43 -0.46
N ALA A 5 -15.42 41.19 -0.02
CA ALA A 5 -14.22 40.44 -0.42
C ALA A 5 -14.56 39.60 -1.67
N VAL A 6 -13.90 39.88 -2.79
CA VAL A 6 -14.01 39.11 -4.03
C VAL A 6 -13.22 37.81 -3.87
N PHE A 7 -13.92 36.69 -3.71
CA PHE A 7 -13.35 35.36 -3.90
C PHE A 7 -13.38 35.02 -5.39
N ILE A 8 -12.21 34.87 -6.03
CA ILE A 8 -12.12 34.19 -7.32
C ILE A 8 -11.88 32.71 -7.03
N CYS A 9 -12.98 31.95 -7.11
CA CYS A 9 -12.99 30.50 -7.10
C CYS A 9 -12.68 30.04 -8.55
N LEU A 10 -11.55 29.38 -8.78
CA LEU A 10 -11.32 28.65 -10.04
C LEU A 10 -11.73 27.19 -9.82
N SER A 11 -13.03 26.94 -9.90
CA SER A 11 -13.60 25.59 -10.06
C SER A 11 -13.33 25.12 -11.49
N TRP A 12 -12.60 24.02 -11.65
CA TRP A 12 -12.56 23.27 -12.91
C TRP A 12 -13.58 22.13 -12.82
N SER A 13 -14.71 22.27 -13.53
CA SER A 13 -15.59 21.15 -13.85
C SER A 13 -15.40 20.79 -15.33
N PRO A 14 -15.28 19.50 -15.70
CA PRO A 14 -15.01 19.10 -17.07
C PRO A 14 -16.34 18.86 -17.79
N VAL A 15 -16.82 19.87 -18.52
CA VAL A 15 -17.82 19.64 -19.56
C VAL A 15 -17.41 20.46 -20.79
N TYR A 16 -17.25 19.75 -21.91
CA TYR A 16 -17.03 20.19 -23.30
C TYR A 16 -15.65 19.94 -23.94
N PRO A 17 -15.64 19.47 -25.21
CA PRO A 17 -14.48 18.89 -25.87
C PRO A 17 -13.46 19.94 -26.33
N ILE A 18 -12.20 19.53 -26.29
CA ILE A 18 -11.04 20.33 -26.67
C ILE A 18 -10.99 20.43 -28.19
N ASP A 19 -11.38 21.58 -28.73
CA ASP A 19 -10.90 22.03 -30.03
C ASP A 19 -10.48 23.50 -29.96
N ARG A 20 -9.21 23.73 -30.31
CA ARG A 20 -8.52 25.02 -30.54
C ARG A 20 -8.27 25.93 -29.32
N PHE A 21 -7.08 25.78 -28.72
CA PHE A 21 -6.35 26.90 -28.11
C PHE A 21 -4.96 27.04 -28.75
N THR A 22 -4.68 28.20 -29.32
CA THR A 22 -3.39 28.56 -29.94
C THR A 22 -2.39 29.09 -28.91
N ALA A 23 -1.09 28.82 -29.14
CA ALA A 23 0.06 29.08 -28.26
C ALA A 23 0.26 30.53 -27.72
N SER A 24 -0.52 31.51 -28.17
CA SER A 24 -0.40 32.91 -27.73
C SER A 24 -1.06 33.22 -26.38
N SER A 25 -1.98 32.38 -25.90
CA SER A 25 -2.68 32.61 -24.61
C SER A 25 -1.85 32.24 -23.38
N LEU A 26 -0.93 31.27 -23.50
CA LEU A 26 -0.07 30.78 -22.40
C LEU A 26 1.08 31.73 -22.04
N GLN A 27 1.57 32.56 -22.98
CA GLN A 27 2.61 33.54 -22.68
C GLN A 27 2.10 34.72 -21.83
N ARG A 28 0.81 35.06 -21.91
CA ARG A 28 0.23 36.18 -21.13
C ARG A 28 0.00 35.83 -19.67
N THR A 29 -0.32 34.57 -19.34
CA THR A 29 -0.52 34.11 -17.96
C THR A 29 0.80 33.97 -17.19
N GLY A 30 1.88 33.54 -17.85
CA GLY A 30 3.22 33.49 -17.24
C GLY A 30 3.79 34.86 -16.85
N LEU A 31 3.52 35.90 -17.62
CA LEU A 31 3.97 37.27 -17.33
C LEU A 31 3.21 37.91 -16.14
N LEU A 32 1.95 37.54 -15.91
CA LEU A 32 1.15 38.08 -14.81
C LEU A 32 1.64 37.58 -13.43
N CYS A 33 2.01 36.30 -13.32
CA CYS A 33 2.55 35.75 -12.07
C CYS A 33 3.89 36.38 -11.68
N HIS A 34 4.74 36.72 -12.66
CA HIS A 34 6.03 37.36 -12.41
C HIS A 34 5.88 38.79 -11.84
N ASN A 35 4.90 39.55 -12.35
CA ASN A 35 4.66 40.92 -11.91
C ASN A 35 3.96 41.02 -10.54
N LEU A 36 3.07 40.07 -10.20
CA LEU A 36 2.41 40.02 -8.89
C LEU A 36 3.40 39.69 -7.75
N CYS A 37 4.37 38.82 -8.02
CA CYS A 37 5.40 38.46 -7.04
C CYS A 37 6.35 39.63 -6.74
N LEU A 38 6.65 40.47 -7.74
CA LEU A 38 7.46 41.68 -7.58
C LEU A 38 6.72 42.84 -6.89
N GLN A 39 5.40 42.95 -7.04
CA GLN A 39 4.60 43.98 -6.36
C GLN A 39 4.38 43.70 -4.87
N ALA A 40 4.25 42.43 -4.46
CA ALA A 40 4.12 42.07 -3.04
C ALA A 40 5.36 42.45 -2.20
N PHE A 41 6.55 42.47 -2.81
CA PHE A 41 7.80 42.87 -2.13
C PHE A 41 8.01 44.39 -2.00
N LYS A 42 7.25 45.23 -2.72
CA LYS A 42 7.39 46.70 -2.64
C LYS A 42 6.58 47.35 -1.50
N ASN A 43 5.56 46.66 -0.98
CA ASN A 43 4.59 47.28 -0.05
C ASN A 43 4.80 46.98 1.44
N HIS A 44 5.85 46.25 1.84
CA HIS A 44 6.20 46.08 3.25
C HIS A 44 7.63 46.55 3.55
N GLY A 45 7.78 47.87 3.64
CA GLY A 45 8.97 48.52 4.16
C GLY A 45 8.77 48.99 5.60
N ARG A 46 9.51 48.37 6.54
CA ARG A 46 10.25 48.98 7.67
C ARG A 46 10.45 47.96 8.80
N VAL A 47 11.65 47.37 8.85
CA VAL A 47 12.24 46.85 10.09
C VAL A 47 13.67 47.38 10.14
N SER A 48 13.98 48.18 11.15
CA SER A 48 15.29 48.75 11.43
C SER A 48 16.06 47.83 12.39
N ILE A 49 17.19 47.27 11.95
CA ILE A 49 18.19 46.65 12.84
C ILE A 49 19.59 47.03 12.34
N SER A 50 20.43 47.42 13.29
CA SER A 50 21.81 47.87 13.17
C SER A 50 22.79 46.81 12.66
N GLU A 51 23.84 47.32 12.04
CA GLU A 51 25.09 46.77 11.50
C GLU A 51 25.46 45.29 11.66
N GLU A 52 26.07 44.83 10.55
CA GLU A 52 27.14 43.83 10.46
C GLU A 52 26.79 42.42 9.93
N ARG A 53 26.29 42.34 8.68
CA ARG A 53 26.51 41.15 7.82
C ARG A 53 26.73 41.55 6.36
N ARG A 54 27.82 41.05 5.77
CA ARG A 54 28.21 41.21 4.36
C ARG A 54 27.01 40.89 3.43
N PRO A 55 26.72 41.70 2.40
CA PRO A 55 25.61 41.44 1.52
C PRO A 55 25.92 40.22 0.64
N VAL A 56 25.33 39.07 0.96
CA VAL A 56 25.17 38.01 -0.05
C VAL A 56 24.32 38.62 -1.14
N SER A 57 24.91 38.81 -2.32
CA SER A 57 24.26 39.44 -3.46
C SER A 57 22.87 38.82 -3.67
N ARG A 58 21.83 39.65 -3.80
CA ARG A 58 20.46 39.21 -4.16
C ARG A 58 20.47 38.32 -5.41
N ARG A 59 21.48 38.45 -6.30
CA ARG A 59 21.67 37.57 -7.46
C ARG A 59 22.16 36.17 -7.10
N ILE A 60 22.93 36.00 -6.03
CA ILE A 60 23.39 34.69 -5.53
C ILE A 60 22.22 33.98 -4.84
N LEU A 61 21.45 34.69 -4.02
CA LEU A 61 20.26 34.12 -3.38
C LEU A 61 19.17 33.78 -4.40
N ALA A 62 18.93 34.66 -5.39
CA ALA A 62 18.01 34.38 -6.49
C ALA A 62 18.51 33.23 -7.38
N ARG A 63 19.83 33.12 -7.64
CA ARG A 63 20.39 31.96 -8.35
C ARG A 63 20.27 30.68 -7.54
N PHE A 64 20.39 30.72 -6.21
CA PHE A 64 20.22 29.55 -5.34
C PHE A 64 18.75 29.09 -5.27
N VAL A 65 17.81 30.03 -5.15
CA VAL A 65 16.37 29.74 -5.20
C VAL A 65 15.98 29.23 -6.59
N GLN A 66 16.54 29.81 -7.65
CA GLN A 66 16.30 29.34 -9.01
C GLN A 66 16.93 27.96 -9.24
N LEU A 67 18.13 27.66 -8.70
CA LEU A 67 18.75 26.33 -8.78
C LEU A 67 17.93 25.27 -8.02
N LEU A 68 17.41 25.61 -6.84
CA LEU A 68 16.54 24.74 -6.03
C LEU A 68 15.16 24.51 -6.70
N CYS A 69 14.68 25.47 -7.49
CA CYS A 69 13.47 25.34 -8.30
C CYS A 69 13.70 24.77 -9.72
N THR A 70 14.94 24.44 -10.11
CA THR A 70 15.29 23.93 -11.45
C THR A 70 15.94 22.55 -11.43
N MET A 71 15.45 21.65 -10.58
CA MET A 71 15.33 20.27 -11.06
C MET A 71 14.20 20.29 -12.08
N PRO A 72 14.40 19.94 -13.36
CA PRO A 72 13.28 19.80 -14.27
C PRO A 72 12.40 18.67 -13.72
N SER A 73 11.32 19.02 -13.02
CA SER A 73 10.27 18.05 -12.69
C SER A 73 9.86 17.42 -14.02
N LEU A 74 9.99 16.11 -14.14
CA LEU A 74 9.62 15.41 -15.35
C LEU A 74 8.19 15.80 -15.71
N SER A 75 7.97 16.17 -16.98
CA SER A 75 6.63 16.62 -17.39
C SER A 75 5.77 15.39 -17.59
N VAL A 76 4.79 15.21 -16.69
CA VAL A 76 3.76 14.17 -16.81
C VAL A 76 3.05 14.25 -18.16
N THR A 77 2.75 15.47 -18.64
CA THR A 77 2.16 15.68 -19.97
C THR A 77 3.03 15.15 -21.11
N ARG A 78 4.36 15.33 -21.04
CA ARG A 78 5.27 14.75 -22.05
C ARG A 78 5.27 13.22 -21.97
N ARG A 79 5.24 12.61 -20.78
CA ARG A 79 5.12 11.16 -20.63
C ARG A 79 3.82 10.64 -21.25
N HIS A 80 2.68 11.30 -20.99
CA HIS A 80 1.39 10.92 -21.56
C HIS A 80 1.38 10.98 -23.08
N HIS A 81 2.06 11.96 -23.69
CA HIS A 81 2.18 12.03 -25.14
C HIS A 81 2.80 10.75 -25.73
N TYR A 82 3.85 10.21 -25.11
CA TYR A 82 4.49 8.97 -25.58
C TYR A 82 3.66 7.72 -25.28
N LEU A 83 3.01 7.64 -24.11
CA LEU A 83 2.12 6.53 -23.76
C LEU A 83 0.87 6.46 -24.64
N ALA A 84 0.48 7.57 -25.28
CA ALA A 84 -0.63 7.62 -26.22
C ALA A 84 -0.26 7.20 -27.66
N LEU A 85 1.02 6.93 -27.94
CA LEU A 85 1.43 6.38 -29.24
C LEU A 85 0.89 4.96 -29.39
N SER A 86 0.53 4.58 -30.62
CA SER A 86 0.22 3.18 -30.92
C SER A 86 1.46 2.32 -30.63
N GLN A 87 1.31 1.30 -29.79
CA GLN A 87 2.35 0.32 -29.52
C GLN A 87 2.43 -0.81 -30.56
N GLY A 88 1.54 -0.81 -31.56
CA GLY A 88 1.42 -1.88 -32.56
C GLY A 88 0.84 -3.16 -31.95
N ASP A 89 1.22 -4.31 -32.51
CA ASP A 89 0.73 -5.63 -32.08
C ASP A 89 1.51 -6.20 -30.88
N SER A 90 2.69 -5.64 -30.59
CA SER A 90 3.53 -6.07 -29.48
C SER A 90 2.94 -5.67 -28.12
N VAL A 91 3.25 -6.48 -27.12
CA VAL A 91 2.69 -6.35 -25.78
C VAL A 91 3.79 -6.27 -24.73
N GLN A 92 3.66 -5.35 -23.79
CA GLN A 92 4.54 -5.24 -22.64
C GLN A 92 4.02 -6.13 -21.52
N VAL A 93 4.89 -7.00 -21.00
CA VAL A 93 4.60 -7.86 -19.85
C VAL A 93 5.59 -7.56 -18.75
N THR A 94 5.11 -6.95 -17.67
CA THR A 94 5.89 -6.60 -16.50
C THR A 94 5.80 -7.69 -15.45
N TYR A 95 6.93 -8.31 -15.15
CA TYR A 95 7.09 -9.34 -14.14
C TYR A 95 7.32 -8.64 -12.80
N VAL A 96 6.61 -9.09 -11.76
CA VAL A 96 6.65 -8.54 -10.41
C VAL A 96 6.97 -9.66 -9.42
N TRP A 97 7.92 -9.44 -8.52
CA TRP A 97 8.30 -10.43 -7.51
C TRP A 97 8.72 -9.77 -6.20
N ILE A 98 8.77 -10.57 -5.13
CA ILE A 98 9.22 -10.17 -3.79
C ILE A 98 10.73 -10.45 -3.70
N ASP A 99 11.51 -9.48 -3.24
CA ASP A 99 12.96 -9.65 -3.09
C ASP A 99 13.36 -10.40 -1.81
N GLY A 100 14.66 -10.48 -1.53
CA GLY A 100 15.21 -11.21 -0.39
C GLY A 100 14.89 -10.59 0.97
N THR A 101 14.39 -9.35 1.03
CA THR A 101 13.88 -8.77 2.28
C THR A 101 12.57 -9.42 2.72
N GLY A 102 11.80 -9.98 1.78
CA GLY A 102 10.44 -10.46 2.04
C GLY A 102 9.40 -9.33 2.15
N GLU A 103 9.81 -8.07 2.00
CA GLU A 103 8.95 -6.88 2.12
C GLU A 103 8.84 -6.12 0.80
N SER A 104 9.97 -5.96 0.11
CA SER A 104 10.07 -5.10 -1.06
C SER A 104 9.72 -5.84 -2.35
N LEU A 105 9.02 -5.14 -3.24
CA LEU A 105 8.67 -5.62 -4.57
C LEU A 105 9.67 -5.11 -5.60
N ARG A 106 9.95 -5.95 -6.60
CA ARG A 106 10.78 -5.64 -7.76
C ARG A 106 9.99 -5.89 -9.03
N CYS A 107 10.34 -5.21 -10.11
CA CYS A 107 9.72 -5.48 -11.40
C CYS A 107 10.67 -5.22 -12.57
N LYS A 108 10.36 -5.86 -13.71
CA LYS A 108 10.96 -5.57 -15.01
C LYS A 108 10.05 -6.02 -16.15
N THR A 109 10.25 -5.47 -17.33
CA THR A 109 9.33 -5.65 -18.47
C THR A 109 10.01 -6.33 -19.64
N ARG A 110 9.34 -7.32 -20.24
CA ARG A 110 9.68 -7.87 -21.56
C ARG A 110 8.61 -7.51 -22.58
N THR A 111 9.00 -7.55 -23.85
CA THR A 111 8.06 -7.50 -24.98
C THR A 111 7.69 -8.91 -25.39
N LEU A 112 6.40 -9.17 -25.60
CA LEU A 112 5.87 -10.33 -26.31
C LEU A 112 5.30 -9.87 -27.66
N GLU A 113 5.33 -10.75 -28.65
CA GLU A 113 4.83 -10.45 -30.01
C GLU A 113 3.29 -10.39 -30.08
N GLN A 114 2.62 -11.02 -29.12
CA GLN A 114 1.16 -11.10 -29.03
C GLN A 114 0.71 -11.03 -27.56
N GLU A 115 -0.55 -10.64 -27.35
CA GLU A 115 -1.17 -10.62 -26.03
C GLU A 115 -1.30 -12.06 -25.48
N PRO A 116 -0.73 -12.36 -24.29
CA PRO A 116 -0.92 -13.67 -23.67
C PRO A 116 -2.38 -13.81 -23.21
N LYS A 117 -3.01 -14.94 -23.56
CA LYS A 117 -4.39 -15.23 -23.17
C LYS A 117 -4.45 -15.92 -21.83
N ASP A 118 -3.52 -16.86 -21.64
CA ASP A 118 -3.40 -17.66 -20.43
C ASP A 118 -1.99 -17.50 -19.82
N LEU A 119 -1.82 -17.98 -18.59
CA LEU A 119 -0.55 -17.83 -17.86
C LEU A 119 0.58 -18.65 -18.51
N GLU A 120 0.22 -19.74 -19.18
CA GLU A 120 1.12 -20.64 -19.92
C GLU A 120 1.76 -19.95 -21.15
N ASP A 121 1.11 -18.91 -21.69
CA ASP A 121 1.66 -18.09 -22.76
C ASP A 121 2.76 -17.15 -22.25
N VAL A 122 2.87 -16.97 -20.93
CA VAL A 122 3.87 -16.12 -20.31
C VAL A 122 5.12 -16.95 -20.02
N PRO A 123 6.23 -16.75 -20.74
CA PRO A 123 7.45 -17.52 -20.52
C PRO A 123 8.05 -17.28 -19.13
N GLU A 124 8.71 -18.29 -18.57
CA GLU A 124 9.59 -18.09 -17.42
C GLU A 124 10.69 -17.07 -17.77
N TRP A 125 11.23 -16.43 -16.73
CA TRP A 125 12.33 -15.50 -16.88
C TRP A 125 13.34 -15.67 -15.74
N ASN A 126 14.38 -14.85 -15.71
CA ASN A 126 15.42 -14.86 -14.71
C ASN A 126 15.84 -13.44 -14.36
N PHE A 127 16.53 -13.23 -13.26
CA PHE A 127 17.13 -11.95 -12.88
C PHE A 127 18.39 -12.19 -12.03
N ASP A 128 19.14 -11.12 -11.80
CA ASP A 128 20.31 -11.14 -10.93
C ASP A 128 19.91 -11.05 -9.45
N GLY A 129 19.94 -12.20 -8.77
CA GLY A 129 19.64 -12.37 -7.36
C GLY A 129 20.62 -11.64 -6.42
N SER A 130 21.85 -11.38 -6.86
CA SER A 130 22.84 -10.67 -6.04
C SER A 130 22.46 -9.21 -5.78
N SER A 131 21.71 -8.61 -6.71
CA SER A 131 21.19 -7.24 -6.62
C SER A 131 19.88 -7.12 -5.82
N THR A 132 19.42 -8.22 -5.21
CA THR A 132 18.10 -8.32 -4.57
C THR A 132 18.11 -9.13 -3.28
N TYR A 133 19.30 -9.40 -2.72
CA TYR A 133 19.49 -10.19 -1.48
C TYR A 133 19.03 -11.65 -1.60
N GLN A 134 19.05 -12.23 -2.80
CA GLN A 134 18.53 -13.58 -3.08
C GLN A 134 19.60 -14.56 -3.58
N ALA A 135 20.82 -14.10 -3.88
CA ALA A 135 21.92 -14.96 -4.28
C ALA A 135 23.29 -14.32 -3.98
N GLU A 136 24.34 -15.14 -3.94
CA GLU A 136 25.73 -14.69 -3.80
C GLU A 136 26.44 -14.66 -5.17
N GLY A 137 27.36 -13.72 -5.35
CA GLY A 137 27.73 -13.19 -6.67
C GLY A 137 28.26 -14.15 -7.74
N CYS A 138 28.80 -15.32 -7.40
CA CYS A 138 29.32 -16.26 -8.41
C CYS A 138 28.25 -17.20 -9.02
N ASP A 139 27.05 -17.26 -8.45
CA ASP A 139 25.90 -18.03 -8.94
C ASP A 139 24.61 -17.24 -8.65
N SER A 140 24.43 -16.14 -9.39
CA SER A 140 23.40 -15.14 -9.07
C SER A 140 22.13 -15.25 -9.90
N ASP A 141 22.05 -16.15 -10.87
CA ASP A 141 20.85 -16.30 -11.70
C ASP A 141 19.70 -16.94 -10.91
N VAL A 142 18.63 -16.19 -10.74
CA VAL A 142 17.41 -16.63 -10.05
C VAL A 142 16.24 -16.61 -11.03
N CYS A 143 15.37 -17.61 -10.96
CA CYS A 143 14.27 -17.83 -11.89
C CYS A 143 12.96 -17.19 -11.39
N LEU A 144 12.19 -16.63 -12.33
CA LEU A 144 10.84 -16.11 -12.17
C LEU A 144 9.86 -17.07 -12.83
N LEU A 145 9.01 -17.68 -12.01
CA LEU A 145 7.90 -18.51 -12.44
C LEU A 145 6.61 -17.67 -12.41
N PRO A 146 5.96 -17.38 -13.56
CA PRO A 146 4.65 -16.73 -13.60
C PRO A 146 3.61 -17.51 -12.78
N VAL A 147 2.87 -16.81 -11.92
CA VAL A 147 1.84 -17.44 -11.07
C VAL A 147 0.48 -16.78 -11.14
N ARG A 148 0.41 -15.50 -11.54
CA ARG A 148 -0.85 -14.78 -11.74
C ARG A 148 -0.67 -13.59 -12.67
N MET A 149 -1.64 -13.39 -13.56
CA MET A 149 -1.64 -12.30 -14.54
C MET A 149 -2.77 -11.30 -14.27
N PHE A 150 -2.49 -10.02 -14.48
CA PHE A 150 -3.40 -8.89 -14.31
C PHE A 150 -3.26 -7.94 -15.50
N ARG A 151 -4.27 -7.10 -15.73
CA ARG A 151 -4.17 -5.99 -16.69
C ARG A 151 -3.26 -4.91 -16.10
N ASP A 152 -2.45 -4.26 -16.93
CA ASP A 152 -1.59 -3.17 -16.47
C ASP A 152 -2.34 -1.81 -16.51
N PRO A 153 -2.60 -1.17 -15.36
CA PRO A 153 -3.27 0.13 -15.34
C PRO A 153 -2.36 1.32 -15.72
N PHE A 154 -1.04 1.12 -15.81
CA PHE A 154 -0.08 2.17 -16.12
C PHE A 154 0.22 2.28 -17.62
N THR A 155 0.19 1.15 -18.32
CA THR A 155 0.41 1.06 -19.77
C THR A 155 -0.84 0.64 -20.54
N CYS A 156 -1.95 0.31 -19.84
CA CYS A 156 -3.25 -0.09 -20.38
C CYS A 156 -3.21 -1.37 -21.23
N ASP A 157 -4.37 -1.87 -21.65
CA ASP A 157 -4.43 -3.05 -22.51
C ASP A 157 -3.79 -2.74 -23.88
N PRO A 158 -3.11 -3.72 -24.50
CA PRO A 158 -3.07 -5.15 -24.16
C PRO A 158 -2.03 -5.56 -23.10
N ASN A 159 -1.34 -4.62 -22.46
CA ASN A 159 -0.21 -4.90 -21.56
C ASN A 159 -0.62 -5.57 -20.24
N LYS A 160 0.31 -6.33 -19.66
CA LYS A 160 0.06 -7.20 -18.50
C LYS A 160 1.04 -6.98 -17.38
N LEU A 161 0.54 -7.11 -16.14
CA LEU A 161 1.35 -7.33 -14.95
C LEU A 161 1.30 -8.82 -14.60
N VAL A 162 2.43 -9.41 -14.27
CA VAL A 162 2.55 -10.83 -13.93
C VAL A 162 3.26 -10.97 -12.60
N LEU A 163 2.54 -11.44 -11.59
CA LEU A 163 3.12 -11.84 -10.32
C LEU A 163 3.90 -13.16 -10.52
N CYS A 164 5.10 -13.22 -9.97
CA CYS A 164 5.99 -14.36 -10.09
C CYS A 164 6.40 -14.93 -8.74
N GLU A 165 6.60 -16.24 -8.72
CA GLU A 165 7.42 -16.89 -7.70
C GLU A 165 8.89 -16.84 -8.07
N VAL A 166 9.70 -16.85 -7.02
CA VAL A 166 11.15 -16.84 -7.12
C VAL A 166 11.67 -18.24 -6.79
N LEU A 167 12.44 -18.80 -7.73
CA LEU A 167 13.09 -20.10 -7.59
C LEU A 167 14.61 -19.94 -7.79
N HIS A 168 15.39 -20.61 -6.97
CA HIS A 168 16.83 -20.78 -7.17
C HIS A 168 17.14 -21.57 -8.45
N TYR A 169 18.39 -21.55 -8.92
CA TYR A 169 18.84 -22.29 -10.11
C TYR A 169 18.51 -23.79 -10.06
N ASN A 170 18.47 -24.37 -8.86
CA ASN A 170 18.12 -25.77 -8.60
C ASN A 170 16.60 -26.03 -8.54
N ARG A 171 15.77 -25.06 -8.96
CA ARG A 171 14.30 -25.07 -8.95
C ARG A 171 13.67 -25.14 -7.55
N LYS A 172 14.45 -24.98 -6.47
CA LYS A 172 13.88 -24.84 -5.12
C LYS A 172 13.35 -23.42 -4.91
N PRO A 173 12.26 -23.26 -4.15
CA PRO A 173 11.78 -21.93 -3.75
C PRO A 173 12.89 -21.13 -3.05
N ALA A 174 12.99 -19.84 -3.35
CA ALA A 174 13.84 -18.92 -2.60
C ALA A 174 13.33 -18.76 -1.16
N GLU A 175 14.17 -18.27 -0.25
CA GLU A 175 13.89 -18.11 1.17
C GLU A 175 12.71 -17.17 1.42
N SER A 176 12.57 -16.13 0.58
CA SER A 176 11.43 -15.21 0.62
C SER A 176 10.19 -15.72 -0.12
N ASN A 177 10.24 -16.86 -0.81
CA ASN A 177 9.09 -17.47 -1.49
C ASN A 177 8.18 -18.20 -0.48
N ARG A 178 7.38 -17.42 0.26
CA ARG A 178 6.35 -17.94 1.18
C ARG A 178 5.12 -18.49 0.46
N ARG A 179 4.89 -18.08 -0.79
CA ARG A 179 3.78 -18.56 -1.63
C ARG A 179 3.82 -20.09 -1.81
N ALA A 180 5.00 -20.66 -2.02
CA ALA A 180 5.15 -22.09 -2.27
C ALA A 180 4.66 -22.98 -1.11
N SER A 181 4.91 -22.59 0.14
CA SER A 181 4.41 -23.30 1.33
C SER A 181 2.92 -23.04 1.54
N CYS A 182 2.51 -21.77 1.43
CA CYS A 182 1.12 -21.36 1.59
C CYS A 182 0.19 -22.11 0.61
N ARG A 183 0.61 -22.26 -0.66
CA ARG A 183 -0.15 -23.01 -1.68
C ARG A 183 -0.47 -24.43 -1.23
N LYS A 184 0.52 -25.17 -0.71
CA LYS A 184 0.33 -26.55 -0.25
C LYS A 184 -0.72 -26.63 0.86
N VAL A 185 -0.64 -25.73 1.84
CA VAL A 185 -1.62 -25.66 2.93
C VAL A 185 -3.01 -25.34 2.41
N MET A 186 -3.12 -24.37 1.49
CA MET A 186 -4.42 -23.99 0.92
C MET A 186 -5.02 -25.11 0.06
N GLU A 187 -4.19 -25.93 -0.59
CA GLU A 187 -4.63 -27.16 -1.27
C GLU A 187 -5.14 -28.20 -0.27
N ASP A 188 -4.46 -28.40 0.87
CA ASP A 188 -4.87 -29.34 1.92
C ASP A 188 -6.21 -28.97 2.57
N VAL A 189 -6.54 -27.67 2.64
CA VAL A 189 -7.81 -27.16 3.22
C VAL A 189 -8.82 -26.69 2.18
N ARG A 190 -8.64 -27.03 0.90
CA ARG A 190 -9.47 -26.54 -0.22
C ARG A 190 -10.97 -26.78 0.00
N ASP A 191 -11.34 -27.92 0.58
CA ASP A 191 -12.73 -28.32 0.76
C ASP A 191 -13.49 -27.43 1.76
N LEU A 192 -12.77 -26.69 2.61
CA LEU A 192 -13.37 -25.77 3.56
C LEU A 192 -13.84 -24.45 2.92
N LYS A 193 -13.46 -24.18 1.66
CA LYS A 193 -13.75 -22.93 0.93
C LYS A 193 -13.42 -21.71 1.78
N LEU A 194 -12.17 -21.69 2.23
CA LEU A 194 -11.62 -20.70 3.14
C LEU A 194 -11.54 -19.33 2.44
N TRP A 195 -12.26 -18.36 2.95
CA TRP A 195 -12.24 -16.99 2.46
C TRP A 195 -11.49 -16.10 3.42
N PHE A 196 -10.68 -15.23 2.83
CA PHE A 196 -9.97 -14.19 3.53
C PHE A 196 -10.32 -12.81 2.97
N GLY A 197 -10.28 -11.79 3.81
CA GLY A 197 -10.20 -10.39 3.40
C GLY A 197 -9.18 -9.65 4.26
N MET A 198 -8.34 -8.82 3.66
CA MET A 198 -7.31 -8.07 4.39
C MET A 198 -7.52 -6.56 4.26
N GLU A 199 -7.40 -5.87 5.39
CA GLU A 199 -7.52 -4.42 5.57
C GLU A 199 -6.13 -3.81 5.63
N GLN A 200 -5.57 -3.41 4.49
CA GLN A 200 -4.21 -2.87 4.43
C GLN A 200 -4.19 -1.40 4.79
N GLU A 201 -3.68 -1.08 5.98
CA GLU A 201 -3.36 0.28 6.36
C GLU A 201 -1.96 0.66 5.86
N TYR A 202 -1.76 1.94 5.53
CA TYR A 202 -0.47 2.48 5.09
C TYR A 202 -0.38 3.98 5.39
N THR A 203 0.83 4.52 5.43
CA THR A 203 1.05 5.97 5.63
C THR A 203 1.83 6.56 4.48
N LEU A 204 1.37 7.72 4.00
CA LEU A 204 2.05 8.50 2.97
C LEU A 204 3.11 9.39 3.62
N LEU A 205 4.31 9.42 3.04
CA LEU A 205 5.45 10.21 3.50
C LEU A 205 5.98 11.13 2.39
N GLY A 206 6.53 12.28 2.76
CA GLY A 206 7.41 13.03 1.88
C GLY A 206 8.75 12.33 1.69
N PHE A 207 9.55 12.78 0.71
CA PHE A 207 10.91 12.25 0.49
C PHE A 207 11.89 12.56 1.64
N ASP A 208 11.54 13.48 2.53
CA ASP A 208 12.26 13.74 3.78
C ASP A 208 11.95 12.69 4.88
N GLY A 209 11.07 11.72 4.59
CA GLY A 209 10.61 10.70 5.53
C GLY A 209 9.55 11.19 6.52
N HIS A 210 9.16 12.47 6.46
CA HIS A 210 8.12 13.02 7.32
C HIS A 210 6.73 12.71 6.73
N PRO A 211 5.69 12.49 7.54
CA PRO A 211 4.35 12.21 7.00
C PRO A 211 3.87 13.31 6.04
N TYR A 212 3.30 12.88 4.93
CA TYR A 212 2.94 13.74 3.81
C TYR A 212 2.01 14.88 4.25
N SER A 213 2.23 16.11 3.79
CA SER A 213 1.42 17.29 4.14
C SER A 213 1.35 17.66 5.63
N TRP A 214 2.23 17.10 6.48
CA TRP A 214 2.39 17.59 7.84
C TRP A 214 3.19 18.91 7.87
N PRO A 215 3.03 19.75 8.91
CA PRO A 215 3.85 20.94 9.06
C PRO A 215 5.34 20.59 9.11
N GLN A 216 6.16 21.32 8.36
CA GLN A 216 7.61 21.14 8.38
C GLN A 216 8.14 21.35 9.80
N ASN A 217 8.84 20.35 10.35
CA ASN A 217 9.32 20.33 11.74
C ASN A 217 8.21 20.47 12.80
N GLY A 218 6.99 20.01 12.50
CA GLY A 218 5.86 20.11 13.41
C GLY A 218 4.85 18.98 13.26
N PHE A 219 3.80 19.09 14.06
CA PHE A 219 2.70 18.14 14.12
C PHE A 219 1.40 18.82 13.68
N PRO A 220 0.49 18.09 13.01
CA PRO A 220 -0.86 18.58 12.76
C PRO A 220 -1.67 18.60 14.07
N ARG A 221 -2.97 18.92 13.99
CA ARG A 221 -3.87 18.84 15.14
C ARG A 221 -3.96 17.39 15.65
N ARG A 222 -4.37 17.21 16.90
CA ARG A 222 -4.59 15.87 17.49
C ARG A 222 -5.55 15.02 16.66
N GLN A 223 -5.38 13.71 16.72
CA GLN A 223 -6.24 12.73 16.06
C GLN A 223 -7.71 12.89 16.45
N GLY A 224 -8.62 12.51 15.56
CA GLY A 224 -10.07 12.72 15.70
C GLY A 224 -10.74 13.19 14.41
N PRO A 225 -10.34 14.32 13.81
CA PRO A 225 -11.02 14.86 12.62
C PRO A 225 -10.60 14.21 11.29
N TYR A 226 -9.66 13.25 11.29
CA TYR A 226 -9.03 12.68 10.08
C TYR A 226 -9.70 11.41 9.56
N TYR A 227 -10.15 10.53 10.47
CA TYR A 227 -10.83 9.27 10.11
C TYR A 227 -12.08 9.55 9.27
N CYS A 228 -12.18 8.90 8.10
CA CYS A 228 -13.27 9.06 7.14
C CYS A 228 -13.60 10.53 6.79
N SER A 229 -12.60 11.41 6.84
CA SER A 229 -12.79 12.85 6.71
C SER A 229 -12.98 13.31 5.27
N VAL A 230 -13.52 14.53 5.13
CA VAL A 230 -13.54 15.32 3.89
C VAL A 230 -13.09 16.74 4.22
N GLY A 231 -12.29 17.34 3.33
CA GLY A 231 -11.73 18.68 3.50
C GLY A 231 -10.20 18.70 3.36
N ALA A 232 -9.68 19.79 2.80
CA ALA A 232 -8.26 19.96 2.53
C ALA A 232 -7.40 20.08 3.81
N ASP A 233 -8.03 20.36 4.96
CA ASP A 233 -7.39 20.44 6.28
C ASP A 233 -7.33 19.09 7.01
N ARG A 234 -7.85 18.00 6.41
CA ARG A 234 -8.04 16.70 7.06
C ARG A 234 -7.64 15.51 6.20
N ALA A 235 -8.04 15.49 4.93
CA ALA A 235 -7.85 14.34 4.04
C ALA A 235 -6.62 14.54 3.13
N PHE A 236 -5.43 14.30 3.66
CA PHE A 236 -4.18 14.46 2.93
C PHE A 236 -3.87 13.27 2.03
N GLY A 237 -3.67 13.51 0.72
CA GLY A 237 -3.27 12.47 -0.23
C GLY A 237 -4.41 11.66 -0.84
N ARG A 238 -5.66 12.18 -0.84
CA ARG A 238 -6.82 11.49 -1.44
C ARG A 238 -6.61 11.11 -2.91
N ASP A 239 -5.93 11.95 -3.69
CA ASP A 239 -5.67 11.67 -5.11
C ASP A 239 -4.94 10.33 -5.29
N ILE A 240 -4.00 9.99 -4.39
CA ILE A 240 -3.28 8.72 -4.41
C ILE A 240 -4.24 7.57 -4.10
N ALA A 241 -5.07 7.68 -3.07
CA ALA A 241 -6.05 6.66 -2.70
C ALA A 241 -7.07 6.41 -3.83
N ASP A 242 -7.61 7.47 -4.43
CA ASP A 242 -8.59 7.37 -5.51
C ASP A 242 -7.97 6.80 -6.80
N CYS A 243 -6.75 7.23 -7.16
CA CYS A 243 -6.02 6.68 -8.31
C CYS A 243 -5.65 5.21 -8.10
N HIS A 244 -5.18 4.83 -6.91
CA HIS A 244 -4.90 3.45 -6.55
C HIS A 244 -6.15 2.58 -6.63
N TYR A 245 -7.28 3.06 -6.11
CA TYR A 245 -8.56 2.35 -6.21
C TYR A 245 -8.90 2.05 -7.68
N ARG A 246 -8.82 3.07 -8.55
CA ARG A 246 -9.13 2.92 -9.97
C ARG A 246 -8.13 1.99 -10.68
N ALA A 247 -6.85 2.05 -10.33
CA ALA A 247 -5.83 1.14 -10.84
C ALA A 247 -6.11 -0.31 -10.46
N CYS A 248 -6.48 -0.56 -9.19
CA CYS A 248 -6.89 -1.89 -8.70
C CYS A 248 -8.11 -2.43 -9.46
N LEU A 249 -9.15 -1.61 -9.63
CA LEU A 249 -10.35 -2.00 -10.40
C LEU A 249 -10.01 -2.33 -11.85
N TYR A 250 -9.18 -1.52 -12.51
CA TYR A 250 -8.77 -1.77 -13.89
C TYR A 250 -7.96 -3.08 -14.01
N ALA A 251 -7.01 -3.30 -13.10
CA ALA A 251 -6.17 -4.48 -13.07
C ALA A 251 -6.95 -5.78 -12.79
N GLY A 252 -8.15 -5.68 -12.23
CA GLY A 252 -8.97 -6.82 -11.81
C GLY A 252 -8.67 -7.29 -10.38
N ILE A 253 -8.07 -6.45 -9.55
CA ILE A 253 -7.93 -6.68 -8.11
C ILE A 253 -9.32 -6.57 -7.47
N LYS A 254 -9.69 -7.54 -6.63
CA LYS A 254 -10.89 -7.57 -5.78
C LYS A 254 -10.73 -6.60 -4.61
N ILE A 255 -10.55 -5.32 -4.92
CA ILE A 255 -10.59 -4.25 -3.94
C ILE A 255 -12.04 -4.06 -3.49
N ALA A 256 -12.27 -4.10 -2.17
CA ALA A 256 -13.59 -4.05 -1.56
C ALA A 256 -13.99 -2.64 -1.11
N GLY A 257 -13.00 -1.79 -0.81
CA GLY A 257 -13.24 -0.45 -0.29
C GLY A 257 -11.94 0.30 0.06
N THR A 258 -12.12 1.52 0.56
CA THR A 258 -11.07 2.39 1.10
C THR A 258 -11.64 3.37 2.13
N ASN A 259 -10.79 3.82 3.05
CA ASN A 259 -11.10 4.92 3.97
C ASN A 259 -9.82 5.69 4.33
N ALA A 260 -9.99 6.95 4.70
CA ALA A 260 -8.94 7.70 5.42
C ALA A 260 -8.88 7.18 6.86
N GLU A 261 -7.68 6.91 7.35
CA GLU A 261 -7.46 6.36 8.69
C GLU A 261 -7.33 7.44 9.77
N VAL A 262 -7.16 7.01 11.02
CA VAL A 262 -7.14 7.90 12.21
C VAL A 262 -5.96 8.86 12.20
N MET A 263 -4.76 8.42 11.78
CA MET A 263 -3.60 9.29 11.66
C MET A 263 -3.68 10.11 10.36
N PRO A 264 -3.43 11.43 10.38
CA PRO A 264 -3.42 12.22 9.16
C PRO A 264 -2.35 11.70 8.19
N SER A 265 -2.72 11.56 6.91
CA SER A 265 -1.91 10.94 5.85
C SER A 265 -1.82 9.42 5.91
N GLN A 266 -2.54 8.79 6.84
CA GLN A 266 -2.77 7.35 6.87
C GLN A 266 -4.07 7.02 6.13
N TRP A 267 -4.06 5.91 5.41
CA TRP A 267 -5.17 5.42 4.60
C TRP A 267 -5.26 3.91 4.69
N GLU A 268 -6.41 3.38 4.30
CA GLU A 268 -6.66 1.95 4.23
C GLU A 268 -7.30 1.59 2.89
N PHE A 269 -6.96 0.40 2.37
CA PHE A 269 -7.74 -0.26 1.34
C PHE A 269 -7.99 -1.72 1.74
N GLN A 270 -9.16 -2.25 1.37
CA GLN A 270 -9.52 -3.63 1.67
C GLN A 270 -9.45 -4.50 0.42
N VAL A 271 -8.86 -5.69 0.51
CA VAL A 271 -8.88 -6.70 -0.56
C VAL A 271 -9.66 -7.91 -0.08
N GLY A 272 -10.59 -8.40 -0.90
CA GLY A 272 -11.38 -9.59 -0.64
C GLY A 272 -12.91 -9.38 -0.72
N PRO A 273 -13.71 -10.41 -0.37
CA PRO A 273 -13.27 -11.75 0.00
C PRO A 273 -12.63 -12.50 -1.17
N CYS A 274 -11.53 -13.19 -0.90
CA CYS A 274 -10.78 -14.04 -1.83
C CYS A 274 -10.63 -15.44 -1.23
N GLU A 275 -10.65 -16.47 -2.08
CA GLU A 275 -10.55 -17.85 -1.62
C GLU A 275 -9.09 -18.33 -1.57
N GLY A 276 -8.69 -18.91 -0.44
CA GLY A 276 -7.38 -19.52 -0.24
C GLY A 276 -6.22 -18.60 -0.62
N LEU A 277 -5.36 -19.08 -1.52
CA LEU A 277 -4.14 -18.39 -1.96
C LEU A 277 -4.40 -17.08 -2.71
N GLU A 278 -5.57 -16.93 -3.33
CA GLU A 278 -5.90 -15.77 -4.16
C GLU A 278 -5.77 -14.45 -3.40
N LEU A 279 -6.11 -14.42 -2.10
CA LEU A 279 -6.04 -13.17 -1.34
C LEU A 279 -4.61 -12.61 -1.34
N ALA A 280 -3.63 -13.46 -1.06
CA ALA A 280 -2.25 -13.05 -0.90
C ALA A 280 -1.64 -12.59 -2.23
N ASP A 281 -1.94 -13.30 -3.34
CA ASP A 281 -1.56 -12.87 -4.69
C ASP A 281 -2.09 -11.45 -4.99
N GLN A 282 -3.35 -11.20 -4.65
CA GLN A 282 -4.00 -9.92 -4.90
C GLN A 282 -3.50 -8.80 -4.00
N LEU A 283 -3.24 -9.06 -2.71
CA LEU A 283 -2.74 -8.02 -1.80
C LEU A 283 -1.32 -7.58 -2.19
N TRP A 284 -0.44 -8.52 -2.55
CA TRP A 284 0.90 -8.17 -3.05
C TRP A 284 0.84 -7.30 -4.31
N MET A 285 -0.06 -7.62 -5.24
CA MET A 285 -0.24 -6.80 -6.43
C MET A 285 -0.92 -5.46 -6.13
N ALA A 286 -1.85 -5.40 -5.18
CA ALA A 286 -2.42 -4.13 -4.72
C ALA A 286 -1.36 -3.23 -4.09
N ARG A 287 -0.41 -3.79 -3.31
CA ARG A 287 0.77 -3.08 -2.79
C ARG A 287 1.68 -2.58 -3.91
N PHE A 288 1.96 -3.42 -4.92
CA PHE A 288 2.72 -3.00 -6.09
C PHE A 288 2.10 -1.78 -6.78
N LEU A 289 0.78 -1.84 -7.03
CA LEU A 289 0.05 -0.73 -7.65
C LEU A 289 0.11 0.54 -6.78
N LEU A 290 0.02 0.41 -5.46
CA LEU A 290 0.11 1.53 -4.53
C LEU A 290 1.47 2.22 -4.63
N HIS A 291 2.57 1.45 -4.59
CA HIS A 291 3.92 1.99 -4.74
C HIS A 291 4.09 2.71 -6.08
N ARG A 292 3.65 2.09 -7.19
CA ARG A 292 3.75 2.66 -8.54
C ARG A 292 2.90 3.92 -8.73
N VAL A 293 1.72 3.99 -8.11
CA VAL A 293 0.92 5.23 -8.07
C VAL A 293 1.66 6.30 -7.27
N CYS A 294 2.16 5.99 -6.07
CA CYS A 294 2.90 6.95 -5.24
C CYS A 294 4.14 7.50 -5.96
N GLU A 295 4.85 6.68 -6.73
CA GLU A 295 5.97 7.10 -7.58
C GLU A 295 5.57 8.18 -8.60
N ASP A 296 4.40 8.05 -9.25
CA ASP A 296 3.90 9.03 -10.22
C ASP A 296 3.52 10.37 -9.54
N PHE A 297 3.15 10.34 -8.25
CA PHE A 297 2.87 11.53 -7.45
C PHE A 297 4.10 12.10 -6.72
N GLY A 298 5.25 11.42 -6.76
CA GLY A 298 6.44 11.83 -6.01
C GLY A 298 6.23 11.81 -4.50
N VAL A 299 5.51 10.80 -4.01
CA VAL A 299 5.22 10.57 -2.59
C VAL A 299 5.76 9.19 -2.23
N LEU A 300 6.26 9.02 -1.02
CA LEU A 300 6.65 7.70 -0.50
C LEU A 300 5.45 7.07 0.23
N VAL A 301 5.41 5.74 0.25
CA VAL A 301 4.45 5.00 1.07
C VAL A 301 5.21 4.04 1.96
N THR A 302 4.80 3.97 3.23
CA THR A 302 5.34 3.02 4.20
C THR A 302 4.24 2.09 4.71
N LEU A 303 4.60 0.81 4.85
CA LEU A 303 3.82 -0.22 5.52
C LEU A 303 4.35 -0.50 6.94
N ASP A 304 5.26 0.35 7.44
CA ASP A 304 5.76 0.24 8.81
C ASP A 304 4.59 0.30 9.81
N PRO A 305 4.52 -0.61 10.79
CA PRO A 305 3.37 -0.69 11.70
C PRO A 305 3.31 0.45 12.72
N LYS A 306 4.36 1.27 12.86
CA LYS A 306 4.38 2.45 13.72
C LYS A 306 5.26 3.54 13.09
N PRO A 307 4.77 4.21 12.02
CA PRO A 307 5.57 5.14 11.22
C PRO A 307 5.88 6.43 11.97
N MET A 308 5.06 6.79 12.97
CA MET A 308 5.31 7.91 13.87
C MET A 308 5.23 7.47 15.34
N THR A 309 6.22 7.88 16.13
CA THR A 309 6.26 7.62 17.57
C THR A 309 5.31 8.55 18.34
N GLY A 310 4.91 8.13 19.54
CA GLY A 310 4.01 8.90 20.40
C GLY A 310 2.52 8.60 20.15
N ASP A 311 1.67 9.59 20.43
CA ASP A 311 0.20 9.53 20.42
C ASP A 311 -0.39 9.64 19.00
N TRP A 312 0.11 8.77 18.12
CA TRP A 312 -0.35 8.60 16.74
C TRP A 312 -0.67 7.13 16.49
N ASN A 313 -1.71 6.84 15.71
CA ASN A 313 -2.07 5.45 15.41
C ASN A 313 -0.92 4.71 14.70
N GLY A 314 -0.85 3.40 14.92
CA GLY A 314 -0.01 2.52 14.10
C GLY A 314 -0.77 2.03 12.87
N ALA A 315 -0.11 1.22 12.04
CA ALA A 315 -0.68 0.63 10.83
C ALA A 315 -0.79 -0.90 10.95
N GLY A 316 -1.99 -1.44 10.76
CA GLY A 316 -2.29 -2.87 10.77
C GLY A 316 -2.56 -3.47 9.38
N CYS A 317 -2.71 -4.79 9.36
CA CYS A 317 -3.27 -5.53 8.22
C CYS A 317 -4.36 -6.49 8.70
N HIS A 318 -5.49 -5.96 9.21
CA HIS A 318 -6.49 -6.82 9.84
C HIS A 318 -6.98 -7.89 8.85
N THR A 319 -7.10 -9.13 9.32
CA THR A 319 -7.39 -10.28 8.46
C THR A 319 -8.72 -10.91 8.87
N ASN A 320 -9.71 -10.76 8.00
CA ASN A 320 -11.04 -11.34 8.12
C ASN A 320 -11.05 -12.77 7.57
N VAL A 321 -11.59 -13.75 8.31
CA VAL A 321 -11.48 -15.17 7.97
C VAL A 321 -12.82 -15.89 8.12
N SER A 322 -13.21 -16.70 7.12
CA SER A 322 -14.39 -17.57 7.20
C SER A 322 -14.24 -18.85 6.36
N THR A 323 -14.93 -19.91 6.75
CA THR A 323 -15.09 -21.14 5.95
C THR A 323 -16.56 -21.30 5.54
N GLU A 324 -16.86 -22.26 4.68
CA GLU A 324 -18.26 -22.62 4.38
C GLU A 324 -19.04 -22.92 5.67
N ALA A 325 -18.43 -23.63 6.62
CA ALA A 325 -19.03 -23.94 7.91
C ALA A 325 -19.28 -22.71 8.79
N THR A 326 -18.35 -21.74 8.83
CA THR A 326 -18.56 -20.52 9.64
C THR A 326 -19.62 -19.60 9.04
N ARG A 327 -19.83 -19.66 7.71
CA ARG A 327 -20.87 -18.90 6.99
C ARG A 327 -22.24 -19.57 7.02
N ALA A 328 -22.32 -20.86 7.35
CA ALA A 328 -23.56 -21.61 7.46
C ALA A 328 -24.33 -21.26 8.76
N GLU A 329 -25.58 -21.71 8.85
CA GLU A 329 -26.39 -21.57 10.07
C GLU A 329 -25.70 -22.27 11.26
N GLY A 330 -25.62 -21.60 12.42
CA GLY A 330 -24.87 -22.08 13.57
C GLY A 330 -23.35 -21.90 13.48
N GLY A 331 -22.86 -21.21 12.45
CA GLY A 331 -21.43 -21.02 12.17
C GLY A 331 -20.63 -20.29 13.26
N LEU A 332 -21.28 -19.57 14.18
CA LEU A 332 -20.62 -18.91 15.32
C LEU A 332 -19.84 -19.91 16.19
N ARG A 333 -20.35 -21.13 16.36
CA ARG A 333 -19.64 -22.18 17.11
C ARG A 333 -18.29 -22.51 16.45
N HIS A 334 -18.25 -22.64 15.13
CA HIS A 334 -17.01 -22.90 14.39
C HIS A 334 -16.05 -21.72 14.47
N ILE A 335 -16.56 -20.49 14.55
CA ILE A 335 -15.75 -19.30 14.81
C ILE A 335 -15.11 -19.40 16.20
N GLU A 336 -15.88 -19.68 17.25
CA GLU A 336 -15.38 -19.81 18.62
C GLU A 336 -14.32 -20.92 18.74
N GLU A 337 -14.54 -22.08 18.09
CA GLU A 337 -13.58 -23.18 18.02
C GLU A 337 -12.26 -22.75 17.34
N ALA A 338 -12.32 -22.01 16.24
CA ALA A 338 -11.14 -21.48 15.56
C ALA A 338 -10.38 -20.46 16.42
N VAL A 339 -11.11 -19.55 17.08
CA VAL A 339 -10.53 -18.52 17.97
C VAL A 339 -9.82 -19.15 19.17
N GLU A 340 -10.37 -20.23 19.74
CA GLU A 340 -9.71 -20.96 20.83
C GLU A 340 -8.41 -21.63 20.39
N LYS A 341 -8.34 -22.15 19.16
CA LYS A 341 -7.07 -22.65 18.59
C LYS A 341 -6.04 -21.53 18.41
N LEU A 342 -6.47 -20.35 17.94
CA LEU A 342 -5.59 -19.17 17.79
C LEU A 342 -5.04 -18.69 19.15
N ARG A 343 -5.85 -18.72 20.21
CA ARG A 343 -5.44 -18.34 21.57
C ARG A 343 -4.21 -19.13 22.02
N ARG A 344 -4.20 -20.45 21.78
CA ARG A 344 -3.12 -21.36 22.19
C ARG A 344 -1.82 -21.16 21.43
N ARG A 345 -1.85 -20.45 20.30
CA ARG A 345 -0.67 -20.21 19.45
C ARG A 345 -0.35 -18.73 19.27
N HIS A 346 -0.79 -17.89 20.21
CA HIS A 346 -0.62 -16.44 20.09
C HIS A 346 0.82 -16.01 19.77
N VAL A 347 1.81 -16.53 20.52
CA VAL A 347 3.23 -16.19 20.34
C VAL A 347 3.74 -16.61 18.96
N ARG A 348 3.36 -17.81 18.49
CA ARG A 348 3.74 -18.31 17.16
C ARG A 348 3.17 -17.43 16.05
N HIS A 349 1.92 -16.98 16.20
CA HIS A 349 1.30 -16.05 15.25
C HIS A 349 1.99 -14.68 15.25
N ILE A 350 2.31 -14.11 16.41
CA ILE A 350 3.07 -12.85 16.48
C ILE A 350 4.40 -12.97 15.74
N GLY A 351 5.10 -14.10 15.89
CA GLY A 351 6.37 -14.35 15.19
C GLY A 351 6.29 -14.45 13.66
N VAL A 352 5.10 -14.51 13.06
CA VAL A 352 4.92 -14.51 11.60
C VAL A 352 4.09 -13.33 11.09
N TYR A 353 3.62 -12.48 12.01
CA TYR A 353 2.72 -11.35 11.71
C TYR A 353 3.46 -10.05 11.36
N ASP A 354 4.79 -10.10 11.34
CA ASP A 354 5.68 -9.19 10.63
C ASP A 354 6.94 -9.95 10.16
N PRO A 355 7.69 -9.42 9.18
CA PRO A 355 8.90 -10.04 8.63
C PRO A 355 10.05 -10.20 9.64
N HIS A 356 10.02 -9.45 10.75
CA HIS A 356 11.07 -9.38 11.76
C HIS A 356 10.70 -10.15 13.04
N GLY A 357 9.83 -11.16 12.94
CA GLY A 357 9.59 -12.10 14.03
C GLY A 357 8.82 -11.49 15.22
N GLY A 358 7.99 -10.47 14.99
CA GLY A 358 7.24 -9.78 16.04
C GLY A 358 7.83 -8.43 16.42
N GLN A 359 9.10 -8.15 16.06
CA GLN A 359 9.85 -7.00 16.56
C GLN A 359 9.30 -5.67 16.07
N ASP A 360 8.78 -5.61 14.84
CA ASP A 360 8.14 -4.40 14.34
C ASP A 360 6.82 -4.16 15.07
N ASN A 361 6.04 -5.22 15.25
CA ASN A 361 4.71 -5.13 15.79
C ASN A 361 4.69 -4.80 17.30
N VAL A 362 5.79 -5.01 18.03
CA VAL A 362 5.98 -4.54 19.42
C VAL A 362 5.74 -3.02 19.51
N ARG A 363 6.13 -2.25 18.48
CA ARG A 363 5.95 -0.79 18.46
C ARG A 363 4.48 -0.37 18.29
N ARG A 364 3.64 -1.27 17.78
CA ARG A 364 2.22 -1.02 17.48
C ARG A 364 1.29 -1.61 18.55
N LEU A 365 1.44 -2.89 18.86
CA LEU A 365 0.57 -3.67 19.77
C LEU A 365 0.89 -3.39 21.24
N THR A 366 0.48 -2.21 21.69
CA THR A 366 0.79 -1.68 23.03
C THR A 366 -0.40 -1.73 24.00
N GLY A 367 -1.59 -2.12 23.52
CA GLY A 367 -2.85 -1.96 24.26
C GLY A 367 -3.47 -0.56 24.17
N LEU A 368 -2.74 0.40 23.59
CA LEU A 368 -3.20 1.76 23.32
C LEU A 368 -3.64 1.91 21.86
N HIS A 369 -4.29 3.03 21.52
CA HIS A 369 -4.70 3.39 20.15
C HIS A 369 -5.46 2.27 19.42
N GLU A 370 -6.44 1.66 20.10
CA GLU A 370 -7.30 0.60 19.55
C GLU A 370 -6.55 -0.68 19.14
N THR A 371 -5.39 -0.96 19.73
CA THR A 371 -4.65 -2.22 19.55
C THR A 371 -4.70 -3.08 20.81
N SER A 372 -4.47 -4.39 20.67
CA SER A 372 -4.24 -5.26 21.83
C SER A 372 -2.79 -5.13 22.31
N SER A 373 -2.51 -5.61 23.53
CA SER A 373 -1.15 -5.94 23.97
C SER A 373 -0.56 -7.02 23.04
N ILE A 374 0.75 -6.97 22.78
CA ILE A 374 1.45 -8.02 22.02
C ILE A 374 1.60 -9.33 22.81
N HIS A 375 1.48 -9.26 24.14
CA HIS A 375 1.68 -10.41 25.03
C HIS A 375 0.38 -11.13 25.37
N ASP A 376 -0.74 -10.42 25.35
CA ASP A 376 -2.03 -10.92 25.82
C ASP A 376 -2.99 -11.18 24.67
N PHE A 377 -3.45 -12.43 24.57
CA PHE A 377 -4.49 -12.78 23.62
C PHE A 377 -5.88 -12.45 24.19
N THR A 378 -6.64 -11.64 23.46
CA THR A 378 -8.04 -11.33 23.79
C THR A 378 -8.96 -11.56 22.60
N ALA A 379 -10.15 -12.08 22.86
CA ALA A 379 -11.18 -12.27 21.84
C ALA A 379 -12.52 -11.78 22.37
N VAL A 380 -13.09 -10.75 21.75
CA VAL A 380 -14.28 -10.07 22.27
C VAL A 380 -15.18 -9.61 21.12
N VAL A 381 -16.50 -9.71 21.32
CA VAL A 381 -17.50 -9.21 20.36
C VAL A 381 -17.42 -7.68 20.26
N ALA A 382 -17.28 -7.18 19.04
CA ALA A 382 -17.30 -5.76 18.70
C ALA A 382 -16.30 -4.85 19.45
N HIS A 383 -15.23 -5.39 20.02
CA HIS A 383 -14.20 -4.61 20.73
C HIS A 383 -12.99 -4.38 19.85
N ARG A 384 -12.65 -3.11 19.59
CA ARG A 384 -11.56 -2.77 18.66
C ARG A 384 -10.16 -3.06 19.20
N GLY A 385 -9.93 -2.89 20.51
CA GLY A 385 -8.66 -3.20 21.16
C GLY A 385 -8.43 -4.69 21.47
N ALA A 386 -9.27 -5.60 20.95
CA ALA A 386 -9.08 -7.03 21.15
C ALA A 386 -8.16 -7.62 20.06
N SER A 387 -7.44 -8.70 20.37
CA SER A 387 -6.59 -9.39 19.39
C SER A 387 -7.42 -10.00 18.26
N ILE A 388 -8.52 -10.67 18.63
CA ILE A 388 -9.54 -11.15 17.70
C ILE A 388 -10.85 -10.43 18.00
N ARG A 389 -11.49 -9.92 16.95
CA ARG A 389 -12.81 -9.31 17.03
C ARG A 389 -13.83 -10.17 16.28
N ILE A 390 -14.95 -10.44 16.95
CA ILE A 390 -16.14 -10.98 16.29
C ILE A 390 -17.04 -9.78 15.97
N PRO A 391 -17.33 -9.49 14.69
CA PRO A 391 -18.20 -8.38 14.33
C PRO A 391 -19.58 -8.49 14.99
N ARG A 392 -20.20 -7.35 15.29
CA ARG A 392 -21.51 -7.32 15.98
C ARG A 392 -22.58 -8.07 15.19
N HIS A 393 -22.63 -7.88 13.87
CA HIS A 393 -23.61 -8.55 13.01
C HIS A 393 -23.40 -10.07 12.99
N VAL A 394 -22.14 -10.54 12.95
CA VAL A 394 -21.80 -11.98 13.00
C VAL A 394 -22.32 -12.61 14.29
N ASN A 395 -22.15 -11.94 15.44
CA ASN A 395 -22.67 -12.44 16.71
C ASN A 395 -24.20 -12.42 16.77
N GLN A 396 -24.86 -11.44 16.14
CA GLN A 396 -26.32 -11.35 16.09
C GLN A 396 -26.94 -12.38 15.16
N GLU A 397 -26.32 -12.64 14.01
CA GLU A 397 -26.79 -13.61 13.01
C GLU A 397 -26.35 -15.04 13.33
N GLY A 398 -25.40 -15.22 14.26
CA GLY A 398 -24.88 -16.52 14.65
C GLY A 398 -24.02 -17.19 13.59
N ARG A 399 -23.49 -16.44 12.61
CA ARG A 399 -22.66 -16.92 11.49
C ARG A 399 -21.89 -15.79 10.81
N GLY A 400 -20.83 -16.12 10.09
CA GLY A 400 -20.03 -15.19 9.28
C GLY A 400 -18.53 -15.45 9.38
N TYR A 401 -17.80 -14.46 9.91
CA TYR A 401 -16.34 -14.41 9.95
C TYR A 401 -15.81 -13.85 11.29
N PHE A 402 -14.53 -14.05 11.57
CA PHE A 402 -13.80 -13.32 12.63
C PHE A 402 -12.70 -12.46 12.02
N GLU A 403 -12.29 -11.43 12.75
CA GLU A 403 -11.26 -10.45 12.36
C GLU A 403 -10.04 -10.64 13.28
N ASP A 404 -8.90 -11.06 12.72
CA ASP A 404 -7.62 -11.06 13.41
C ASP A 404 -6.93 -9.71 13.23
N ARG A 405 -6.77 -8.98 14.34
CA ARG A 405 -6.27 -7.59 14.34
C ARG A 405 -4.77 -7.47 14.62
N ARG A 406 -4.13 -8.61 14.85
CA ARG A 406 -2.72 -8.69 15.23
C ARG A 406 -1.73 -8.53 14.07
N PRO A 407 -2.02 -8.85 12.79
CA PRO A 407 -1.04 -8.65 11.73
C PRO A 407 -0.62 -7.18 11.57
N ALA A 408 0.68 -6.96 11.41
CA ALA A 408 1.25 -5.65 11.11
C ALA A 408 0.97 -5.25 9.65
N ALA A 409 0.99 -3.95 9.33
CA ALA A 409 0.82 -3.47 7.96
C ALA A 409 1.86 -4.05 6.97
N ASN A 410 3.08 -4.35 7.42
CA ASN A 410 4.15 -4.93 6.59
C ASN A 410 4.15 -6.48 6.56
N CYS A 411 3.13 -7.15 7.12
CA CYS A 411 3.10 -8.61 7.11
C CYS A 411 3.12 -9.19 5.68
N ASP A 412 3.71 -10.37 5.49
CA ASP A 412 3.51 -11.15 4.27
C ASP A 412 2.14 -11.84 4.33
N PRO A 413 1.18 -11.52 3.42
CA PRO A 413 -0.13 -12.17 3.42
C PRO A 413 -0.06 -13.68 3.20
N TYR A 414 0.97 -14.23 2.53
CA TYR A 414 1.14 -15.68 2.43
C TYR A 414 1.40 -16.30 3.81
N ALA A 415 2.30 -15.69 4.59
CA ALA A 415 2.66 -16.17 5.92
C ALA A 415 1.47 -16.08 6.90
N VAL A 416 0.74 -14.96 6.88
CA VAL A 416 -0.45 -14.77 7.73
C VAL A 416 -1.53 -15.79 7.39
N SER A 417 -1.88 -15.91 6.10
CA SER A 417 -2.94 -16.81 5.64
C SER A 417 -2.60 -18.28 5.92
N GLU A 418 -1.34 -18.67 5.69
CA GLU A 418 -0.83 -20.00 5.98
C GLU A 418 -0.92 -20.32 7.47
N ALA A 419 -0.45 -19.42 8.34
CA ALA A 419 -0.46 -19.65 9.78
C ALA A 419 -1.87 -19.78 10.34
N ILE A 420 -2.81 -18.96 9.87
CA ILE A 420 -4.23 -19.08 10.24
C ILE A 420 -4.79 -20.42 9.76
N ALA A 421 -4.53 -20.80 8.51
CA ALA A 421 -5.02 -22.06 7.96
C ALA A 421 -4.49 -23.28 8.73
N ARG A 422 -3.18 -23.32 9.00
CA ARG A 422 -2.54 -24.39 9.81
C ARG A 422 -3.13 -24.48 11.21
N THR A 423 -3.28 -23.36 11.91
CA THR A 423 -3.73 -23.37 13.30
C THR A 423 -5.21 -23.68 13.44
N CYS A 424 -6.06 -23.13 12.58
CA CYS A 424 -7.50 -23.26 12.73
C CYS A 424 -8.04 -24.54 12.09
N PHE A 425 -7.45 -25.01 10.99
CA PHE A 425 -8.11 -25.92 10.07
C PHE A 425 -7.34 -27.18 9.69
N LEU A 426 -6.04 -27.29 10.03
CA LEU A 426 -5.29 -28.54 9.89
C LEU A 426 -5.16 -29.26 11.24
N GLU A 427 -5.46 -30.56 11.26
CA GLU A 427 -5.27 -31.42 12.43
C GLU A 427 -3.80 -31.83 12.57
N GLY A 428 -3.30 -31.98 13.81
CA GLY A 428 -1.97 -32.54 14.08
C GLY A 428 -0.81 -31.55 14.20
N ASP A 429 -0.97 -30.27 13.85
CA ASP A 429 0.08 -29.26 14.07
C ASP A 429 0.13 -28.75 15.54
N THR A 430 -0.43 -29.50 16.50
CA THR A 430 -0.35 -29.21 17.94
C THR A 430 1.07 -29.40 18.51
N GLY A 431 2.09 -29.40 17.66
CA GLY A 431 3.49 -29.62 18.00
C GLY A 431 4.03 -28.48 18.86
N GLU A 432 4.23 -28.79 20.14
CA GLU A 432 5.41 -28.31 20.86
C GLU A 432 6.65 -28.71 20.03
N GLU A 433 7.13 -27.82 19.16
CA GLU A 433 8.51 -27.92 18.71
C GLU A 433 9.38 -27.69 19.94
N LYS A 434 10.00 -28.78 20.42
CA LYS A 434 11.01 -28.75 21.47
C LYS A 434 12.03 -27.68 21.12
N SER A 435 12.22 -26.73 22.02
CA SER A 435 13.40 -25.87 22.04
C SER A 435 14.64 -26.76 22.01
N THR A 436 15.33 -26.80 20.87
CA THR A 436 16.73 -27.22 20.78
C THR A 436 17.62 -26.01 20.75
#